data_AF-A0A6P2C004-F1
#
_entry.id   AF-A0A6P2C004-F1
#
_cell.length_a   1.000
_cell.length_b   1.000
_cell.length_c   1.000
_cell.angle_alpha   90.00
_cell.angle_beta   90.00
_cell.angle_gamma   90.00
#
_symmetry.space_group_name_H-M   'P 1'
#
loop_
_entity.id
_entity.type
_entity.pdbx_description
1 polymer ?
#
loop_
_entity_poly.entity_id
_entity_poly.type
_entity_poly.pdbx_seq_one_letter_code
_entity_poly.pdbx_strand_id
1 'polypeptide(L)'
;MLANLAGAALVAGQAGVLAAGQAGALSLPAGRQFPARALPGCAAWTRPDRAQATGPVRAGAGLVNRYRPQARDLAGLLAIGDAAMTTNPAAARGLSLAILAGCQAAAIVAGHPRQQWARLLGQWCDTELRPWFSDHLLWDAYLTALWSGTPADPDGEIPSMLVGAAAAQHPDWLPAFRAYLAMEAKPASLDPLRAEVRAMLRAGWRPAPPAGVSRAELVHAIRQASDRPDGTRRPRAPQAAETATGPA
;
A
#
# COMPACT_ATOMS: atom_id res chain seq x y z
N MET A 1 -14.33 19.67 5.08
CA MET A 1 -13.50 19.22 3.93
C MET A 1 -12.18 18.55 4.36
N LEU A 2 -11.53 18.98 5.46
CA LEU A 2 -10.24 18.41 5.93
C LEU A 2 -10.35 17.04 6.63
N ALA A 3 -11.46 16.76 7.35
CA ALA A 3 -11.76 15.42 7.84
C ALA A 3 -11.90 14.37 6.72
N ASN A 4 -12.18 14.81 5.49
CA ASN A 4 -12.31 13.92 4.32
C ASN A 4 -10.96 13.50 3.73
N LEU A 5 -9.85 14.21 3.96
CA LEU A 5 -8.54 13.81 3.42
C LEU A 5 -7.85 12.75 4.30
N ALA A 6 -7.88 12.93 5.62
CA ALA A 6 -7.46 11.90 6.56
C ALA A 6 -8.39 10.68 6.50
N GLY A 7 -9.71 10.94 6.37
CA GLY A 7 -10.72 9.91 6.09
C GLY A 7 -10.51 9.20 4.75
N ALA A 8 -10.15 9.90 3.67
CA ALA A 8 -9.88 9.29 2.36
C ALA A 8 -8.57 8.49 2.35
N ALA A 9 -7.53 8.92 3.06
CA ALA A 9 -6.31 8.13 3.25
C ALA A 9 -6.59 6.87 4.09
N LEU A 10 -7.48 6.97 5.09
CA LEU A 10 -7.96 5.83 5.85
C LEU A 10 -8.80 4.89 4.96
N VAL A 11 -9.74 5.40 4.16
CA VAL A 11 -10.59 4.62 3.24
C VAL A 11 -9.78 3.97 2.11
N ALA A 12 -8.77 4.65 1.57
CA ALA A 12 -7.83 4.07 0.62
C ALA A 12 -6.94 2.99 1.26
N GLY A 13 -6.52 3.20 2.52
CA GLY A 13 -5.86 2.19 3.33
C GLY A 13 -6.74 0.97 3.61
N GLN A 14 -8.02 1.19 3.92
CA GLN A 14 -9.03 0.15 4.12
C GLN A 14 -9.27 -0.70 2.86
N ALA A 15 -9.20 -0.09 1.67
CA ALA A 15 -9.26 -0.82 0.40
C ALA A 15 -7.94 -1.55 0.06
N GLY A 16 -6.79 -1.01 0.47
CA GLY A 16 -5.46 -1.61 0.26
C GLY A 16 -5.19 -2.86 1.10
N VAL A 17 -5.65 -2.89 2.36
CA VAL A 17 -5.47 -4.04 3.29
C VAL A 17 -6.20 -5.31 2.82
N LEU A 18 -7.25 -5.17 2.02
CA LEU A 18 -7.96 -6.29 1.42
C LEU A 18 -7.13 -7.07 0.38
N ALA A 19 -6.09 -6.44 -0.15
CA ALA A 19 -5.26 -7.02 -1.20
C ALA A 19 -4.01 -7.76 -0.68
N ALA A 20 -3.59 -7.44 0.56
CA ALA A 20 -2.43 -8.00 1.23
C ALA A 20 -2.83 -9.16 2.17
N GLY A 21 -3.00 -10.37 1.61
CA GLY A 21 -3.07 -11.59 2.41
C GLY A 21 -4.06 -12.65 1.92
N GLN A 22 -3.51 -13.78 1.44
CA GLN A 22 -4.11 -15.11 1.21
C GLN A 22 -5.39 -15.26 0.38
N ALA A 23 -5.99 -14.16 -0.04
CA ALA A 23 -7.11 -14.14 -0.96
C ALA A 23 -6.59 -14.38 -2.39
N GLY A 24 -6.32 -15.64 -2.79
CA GLY A 24 -6.04 -15.94 -4.21
C GLY A 24 -7.14 -15.33 -5.09
N ALA A 25 -6.81 -14.88 -6.31
CA ALA A 25 -7.68 -14.10 -7.19
C ALA A 25 -9.18 -14.46 -7.08
N LEU A 26 -9.92 -13.68 -6.28
CA LEU A 26 -11.36 -13.87 -6.11
C LEU A 26 -12.07 -13.21 -7.29
N SER A 27 -12.94 -13.96 -7.95
CA SER A 27 -13.81 -13.45 -9.00
C SER A 27 -15.24 -13.60 -8.53
N LEU A 28 -15.98 -12.51 -8.50
CA LEU A 28 -17.40 -12.52 -8.27
C LEU A 28 -18.11 -12.68 -9.63
N PRO A 29 -19.11 -13.57 -9.75
CA PRO A 29 -19.93 -13.68 -10.94
C PRO A 29 -20.59 -12.34 -11.32
N ALA A 30 -20.94 -12.17 -12.59
CA ALA A 30 -21.75 -11.03 -13.03
C ALA A 30 -23.05 -10.93 -12.19
N GLY A 31 -23.39 -9.73 -11.73
CA GLY A 31 -24.56 -9.48 -10.88
C GLY A 31 -24.32 -9.62 -9.37
N ARG A 32 -23.22 -10.25 -8.91
CA ARG A 32 -22.83 -10.21 -7.49
C ARG A 32 -22.01 -8.96 -7.18
N GLN A 33 -22.38 -8.29 -6.10
CA GLN A 33 -21.69 -7.08 -5.63
C GLN A 33 -20.58 -7.46 -4.66
N PHE A 34 -19.45 -6.76 -4.79
CA PHE A 34 -18.36 -6.87 -3.83
C PHE A 34 -18.83 -6.35 -2.45
N PRO A 35 -18.44 -6.98 -1.33
CA PRO A 35 -18.87 -6.59 0.01
C PRO A 35 -18.31 -5.24 0.48
N ALA A 36 -17.78 -4.40 -0.42
CA ALA A 36 -17.36 -3.03 -0.12
C ALA A 36 -18.47 -2.20 0.52
N ARG A 37 -19.75 -2.56 0.35
CA ARG A 37 -20.86 -1.92 1.06
C ARG A 37 -20.82 -2.06 2.58
N ALA A 38 -20.12 -3.08 3.08
CA ALA A 38 -19.90 -3.24 4.52
C ALA A 38 -18.91 -2.21 5.07
N LEU A 39 -18.17 -1.51 4.20
CA LEU A 39 -17.27 -0.43 4.57
C LEU A 39 -18.02 0.92 4.45
N PRO A 40 -18.22 1.67 5.55
CA PRO A 40 -18.99 2.92 5.54
C PRO A 40 -18.50 3.92 4.48
N GLY A 41 -17.18 4.04 4.30
CA GLY A 41 -16.57 4.93 3.31
C GLY A 41 -16.85 4.55 1.85
N CYS A 42 -17.15 3.28 1.58
CA CYS A 42 -17.46 2.78 0.24
C CYS A 42 -18.98 2.61 0.01
N ALA A 43 -19.77 2.44 1.07
CA ALA A 43 -21.20 2.15 0.98
C ALA A 43 -21.98 3.20 0.18
N ALA A 44 -21.67 4.50 0.39
CA ALA A 44 -22.35 5.59 -0.31
C ALA A 44 -22.11 5.59 -1.83
N TRP A 45 -20.93 5.14 -2.26
CA TRP A 45 -20.48 5.14 -3.65
C TRP A 45 -20.82 3.84 -4.40
N THR A 46 -21.08 2.77 -3.67
CA THR A 46 -21.31 1.43 -4.23
C THR A 46 -22.78 1.02 -4.22
N ARG A 47 -23.72 1.93 -3.92
CA ARG A 47 -25.17 1.67 -3.95
C ARG A 47 -25.64 1.35 -5.40
N PRO A 48 -26.60 0.43 -5.60
CA PRO A 48 -26.98 -0.02 -6.95
C PRO A 48 -27.63 1.08 -7.81
N ASP A 49 -28.25 2.06 -7.16
CA ASP A 49 -28.84 3.26 -7.76
C ASP A 49 -27.79 4.31 -8.14
N ARG A 50 -26.53 4.16 -7.68
CA ARG A 50 -25.43 5.08 -7.93
C ARG A 50 -24.37 4.51 -8.85
N ALA A 51 -24.02 3.23 -8.66
CA ALA A 51 -22.97 2.56 -9.41
C ALA A 51 -23.35 1.10 -9.68
N GLN A 52 -23.13 0.68 -10.91
CA GLN A 52 -23.30 -0.71 -11.34
C GLN A 52 -21.99 -1.19 -11.97
N ALA A 53 -21.62 -2.43 -11.65
CA ALA A 53 -20.45 -3.03 -12.26
C ALA A 53 -20.71 -3.28 -13.75
N THR A 54 -19.79 -2.89 -14.61
CA THR A 54 -19.87 -3.12 -16.07
C THR A 54 -19.62 -4.60 -16.44
N GLY A 55 -19.14 -5.40 -15.49
CA GLY A 55 -18.87 -6.82 -15.67
C GLY A 55 -18.51 -7.51 -14.34
N PRO A 56 -18.03 -8.76 -14.39
CA PRO A 56 -17.56 -9.49 -13.21
C PRO A 56 -16.49 -8.72 -12.43
N VAL A 57 -16.65 -8.62 -11.11
CA VAL A 57 -15.68 -7.93 -10.23
C VAL A 57 -14.59 -8.90 -9.81
N ARG A 58 -13.33 -8.46 -9.91
CA ARG A 58 -12.16 -9.20 -9.44
C ARG A 58 -11.57 -8.48 -8.24
N ALA A 59 -11.26 -9.23 -7.19
CA ALA A 59 -10.46 -8.70 -6.10
C ALA A 59 -9.01 -8.49 -6.61
N GLY A 60 -8.49 -7.27 -6.44
CA GLY A 60 -7.05 -7.05 -6.50
C GLY A 60 -6.43 -7.73 -5.28
N ALA A 61 -5.67 -8.79 -5.48
CA ALA A 61 -5.11 -9.58 -4.39
C ALA A 61 -3.72 -10.11 -4.74
N GLY A 62 -2.97 -10.50 -3.72
CA GLY A 62 -1.56 -10.88 -3.88
C GLY A 62 -0.66 -9.68 -4.15
N LEU A 63 -1.09 -8.47 -3.75
CA LEU A 63 -0.26 -7.29 -3.84
C LEU A 63 0.87 -7.42 -2.81
N VAL A 64 2.10 -7.35 -3.28
CA VAL A 64 3.29 -7.44 -2.44
C VAL A 64 4.16 -6.21 -2.67
N ASN A 65 4.63 -5.65 -1.56
CA ASN A 65 5.71 -4.68 -1.58
C ASN A 65 6.99 -5.41 -2.01
N ARG A 66 7.66 -4.96 -3.07
CA ARG A 66 8.94 -5.50 -3.51
C ARG A 66 9.86 -4.38 -3.95
N TYR A 67 11.13 -4.46 -3.57
CA TYR A 67 12.19 -3.61 -4.09
C TYR A 67 13.30 -4.47 -4.66
N ARG A 68 13.71 -4.20 -5.90
CA ARG A 68 14.81 -4.88 -6.59
C ARG A 68 15.88 -3.84 -6.91
N PRO A 69 17.06 -3.92 -6.28
CA PRO A 69 18.21 -3.09 -6.65
C PRO A 69 18.58 -3.30 -8.13
N GLN A 70 19.16 -2.28 -8.76
CA GLN A 70 19.72 -2.43 -10.11
C GLN A 70 20.85 -3.48 -10.10
N ALA A 71 20.91 -4.31 -11.15
CA ALA A 71 22.04 -5.21 -11.38
C ALA A 71 23.28 -4.38 -11.73
N ARG A 72 24.29 -4.40 -10.86
CA ARG A 72 25.47 -3.51 -10.98
C ARG A 72 26.43 -3.92 -12.09
N ASP A 73 26.34 -5.15 -12.55
CA ASP A 73 27.20 -5.84 -13.49
C ASP A 73 26.60 -5.95 -14.91
N LEU A 74 25.33 -5.56 -15.11
CA LEU A 74 24.66 -5.63 -16.41
C LEU A 74 24.66 -4.27 -17.12
N ALA A 75 25.59 -4.09 -18.05
CA ALA A 75 25.72 -2.85 -18.81
C ALA A 75 24.52 -2.59 -19.73
N GLY A 76 23.88 -1.43 -19.57
CA GLY A 76 22.76 -0.97 -20.41
C GLY A 76 21.40 -1.57 -20.12
N LEU A 77 21.26 -2.37 -19.05
CA LEU A 77 19.96 -2.82 -18.57
C LEU A 77 19.54 -1.98 -17.37
N LEU A 78 18.34 -1.38 -17.45
CA LEU A 78 17.77 -0.54 -16.39
C LEU A 78 16.39 -1.07 -16.02
N ALA A 79 16.17 -1.36 -14.74
CA ALA A 79 14.85 -1.65 -14.21
C ALA A 79 14.17 -0.35 -13.75
N ILE A 80 12.95 -0.09 -14.21
CA ILE A 80 12.13 1.06 -13.80
C ILE A 80 10.70 0.62 -13.53
N GLY A 81 9.93 1.47 -12.83
CA GLY A 81 8.56 1.15 -12.42
C GLY A 81 8.49 -0.16 -11.62
N ASP A 82 7.47 -0.97 -11.88
CA ASP A 82 7.22 -2.23 -11.18
C ASP A 82 8.35 -3.26 -11.31
N ALA A 83 9.20 -3.15 -12.35
CA ALA A 83 10.37 -4.01 -12.47
C ALA A 83 11.43 -3.71 -11.39
N ALA A 84 11.50 -2.46 -10.94
CA ALA A 84 12.38 -2.02 -9.86
C ALA A 84 11.68 -2.07 -8.50
N MET A 85 10.43 -1.63 -8.42
CA MET A 85 9.73 -1.47 -7.16
C MET A 85 8.21 -1.55 -7.31
N THR A 86 7.57 -2.36 -6.48
CA THR A 86 6.14 -2.35 -6.26
C THR A 86 5.85 -1.95 -4.81
N THR A 87 4.87 -1.08 -4.60
CA THR A 87 4.34 -0.74 -3.27
C THR A 87 2.87 -1.13 -3.18
N ASN A 88 2.31 -1.14 -1.98
CA ASN A 88 0.88 -1.18 -1.78
C ASN A 88 0.25 0.04 -2.50
N PRO A 89 -1.02 -0.06 -2.94
CA PRO A 89 -1.64 0.98 -3.76
C PRO A 89 -2.04 2.24 -2.96
N ALA A 90 -1.77 2.30 -1.65
CA ALA A 90 -2.15 3.45 -0.83
C ALA A 90 -1.45 4.72 -1.33
N ALA A 91 -2.23 5.80 -1.37
CA ALA A 91 -1.84 7.11 -1.90
C ALA A 91 -1.28 7.11 -3.34
N ALA A 92 -1.51 6.04 -4.12
CA ALA A 92 -1.16 5.93 -5.53
C ALA A 92 0.31 6.24 -5.89
N ARG A 93 1.26 6.05 -4.95
CA ARG A 93 2.65 6.49 -5.15
C ARG A 93 3.43 5.67 -6.17
N GLY A 94 3.04 4.43 -6.45
CA GLY A 94 3.74 3.57 -7.41
C GLY A 94 3.93 4.22 -8.77
N LEU A 95 2.89 4.89 -9.30
CA LEU A 95 2.97 5.60 -10.57
C LEU A 95 3.93 6.80 -10.49
N SER A 96 3.82 7.62 -9.45
CA SER A 96 4.70 8.79 -9.26
C SER A 96 6.17 8.37 -9.16
N LEU A 97 6.46 7.32 -8.40
CA LEU A 97 7.82 6.78 -8.24
C LEU A 97 8.34 6.18 -9.54
N ALA A 98 7.49 5.51 -10.32
CA ALA A 98 7.84 5.00 -11.65
C ALA A 98 8.19 6.12 -12.64
N ILE A 99 7.41 7.21 -12.64
CA ILE A 99 7.67 8.38 -13.49
C ILE A 99 9.00 9.03 -13.10
N LEU A 100 9.26 9.26 -11.81
CA LEU A 100 10.54 9.81 -11.34
C LEU A 100 11.73 8.94 -11.76
N ALA A 101 11.60 7.62 -11.61
CA ALA A 101 12.63 6.68 -12.06
C ALA A 101 12.85 6.74 -13.58
N GLY A 102 11.78 6.87 -14.37
CA GLY A 102 11.85 7.02 -15.82
C GLY A 102 12.56 8.32 -16.24
N CYS A 103 12.22 9.45 -15.62
CA CYS A 103 12.89 10.72 -15.87
C CYS A 103 14.39 10.65 -15.53
N GLN A 104 14.75 10.05 -14.39
CA GLN A 104 16.16 9.89 -14.02
C GLN A 104 16.89 8.94 -14.97
N ALA A 105 16.27 7.83 -15.36
CA ALA A 105 16.86 6.91 -16.33
C ALA A 105 17.16 7.61 -17.66
N ALA A 106 16.23 8.44 -18.16
CA ALA A 106 16.42 9.23 -19.37
C ALA A 106 17.60 10.21 -19.23
N ALA A 107 17.70 10.93 -18.11
CA ALA A 107 18.81 11.84 -17.84
C ALA A 107 20.17 11.11 -17.81
N ILE A 108 20.22 9.93 -17.17
CA ILE A 108 21.43 9.11 -17.09
C ILE A 108 21.85 8.60 -18.48
N VAL A 109 20.89 8.13 -19.28
CA VAL A 109 21.14 7.63 -20.65
C VAL A 109 21.70 8.73 -21.54
N ALA A 110 21.19 9.96 -21.42
CA ALA A 110 21.64 11.10 -22.21
C ALA A 110 23.04 11.62 -21.79
N GLY A 111 23.39 11.54 -20.49
CA GLY A 111 24.58 12.19 -19.94
C GLY A 111 25.78 11.29 -19.67
N HIS A 112 25.62 9.96 -19.70
CA HIS A 112 26.66 9.03 -19.24
C HIS A 112 26.88 7.87 -20.21
N PRO A 113 28.09 7.28 -20.23
CA PRO A 113 28.34 6.07 -21.01
C PRO A 113 27.58 4.86 -20.44
N ARG A 114 27.19 3.94 -21.33
CA ARG A 114 26.34 2.76 -21.03
C ARG A 114 26.78 1.95 -19.82
N GLN A 115 28.08 1.84 -19.59
CA GLN A 115 28.68 1.07 -18.50
C GLN A 115 28.35 1.66 -17.11
N GLN A 116 27.94 2.93 -17.04
CA GLN A 116 27.65 3.61 -15.78
C GLN A 116 26.16 3.60 -15.42
N TRP A 117 25.26 3.30 -16.37
CA TRP A 117 23.84 3.57 -16.21
C TRP A 117 23.22 2.84 -15.01
N ALA A 118 23.42 1.52 -14.91
CA ALA A 118 22.82 0.71 -13.85
C ALA A 118 23.33 1.12 -12.45
N ARG A 119 24.62 1.44 -12.33
CA ARG A 119 25.21 1.93 -11.07
C ARG A 119 24.61 3.27 -10.67
N LEU A 120 24.55 4.24 -11.58
CA LEU A 120 24.05 5.58 -11.31
C LEU A 120 22.55 5.55 -10.96
N LEU A 121 21.75 4.80 -11.73
CA LEU A 121 20.33 4.65 -11.44
C LEU A 121 20.12 3.91 -10.12
N GLY A 122 20.93 2.88 -9.83
CA GLY A 122 20.87 2.15 -8.56
C GLY A 122 21.12 3.03 -7.36
N GLN A 123 22.18 3.85 -7.40
CA GLN A 123 22.51 4.81 -6.34
C GLN A 123 21.38 5.83 -6.14
N TRP A 124 20.83 6.37 -7.24
CA TRP A 124 19.69 7.27 -7.17
C TRP A 124 18.45 6.57 -6.60
N CYS A 125 18.11 5.35 -7.04
CA CYS A 125 16.98 4.59 -6.51
C CYS A 125 17.13 4.27 -5.02
N ASP A 126 18.34 3.98 -4.56
CA ASP A 126 18.63 3.76 -3.13
C ASP A 126 18.42 5.04 -2.30
N THR A 127 18.63 6.21 -2.91
CA THR A 127 18.54 7.52 -2.21
C THR A 127 17.14 8.15 -2.31
N GLU A 128 16.46 7.95 -3.43
CA GLU A 128 15.20 8.60 -3.76
C GLU A 128 13.99 7.67 -3.61
N LEU A 129 14.08 6.40 -4.03
CA LEU A 129 12.93 5.49 -4.02
C LEU A 129 12.87 4.61 -2.77
N ARG A 130 14.01 4.07 -2.34
CA ARG A 130 14.06 3.13 -1.20
C ARG A 130 13.44 3.71 0.09
N PRO A 131 13.59 5.00 0.45
CA PRO A 131 12.91 5.54 1.62
C PRO A 131 11.38 5.43 1.53
N TRP A 132 10.80 5.64 0.35
CA TRP A 132 9.36 5.49 0.13
C TRP A 132 8.91 4.04 0.23
N PHE A 133 9.72 3.11 -0.30
CA PHE A 133 9.48 1.68 -0.16
C PHE A 133 9.42 1.25 1.32
N SER A 134 10.43 1.62 2.10
CA SER A 134 10.48 1.30 3.53
C SER A 134 9.29 1.90 4.28
N ASP A 135 8.92 3.14 4.01
CA ASP A 135 7.74 3.77 4.62
C ASP A 135 6.43 3.03 4.24
N HIS A 136 6.31 2.49 3.01
CA HIS A 136 5.13 1.69 2.60
C HIS A 136 5.09 0.32 3.27
N LEU A 137 6.24 -0.28 3.60
CA LEU A 137 6.26 -1.50 4.40
C LEU A 137 5.68 -1.24 5.80
N LEU A 138 6.09 -0.16 6.45
CA LEU A 138 5.57 0.23 7.76
C LEU A 138 4.09 0.59 7.72
N TRP A 139 3.69 1.32 6.69
CA TRP A 139 2.29 1.64 6.44
C TRP A 139 1.45 0.36 6.31
N ASP A 140 1.87 -0.60 5.49
CA ASP A 140 1.16 -1.86 5.24
C ASP A 140 1.06 -2.74 6.50
N ALA A 141 2.17 -2.89 7.22
CA ALA A 141 2.24 -3.62 8.48
C ALA A 141 1.31 -3.01 9.53
N TYR A 142 1.35 -1.68 9.67
CA TYR A 142 0.48 -0.96 10.61
C TYR A 142 -1.00 -1.11 10.28
N LEU A 143 -1.39 -0.92 9.01
CA LEU A 143 -2.80 -1.06 8.64
C LEU A 143 -3.31 -2.48 8.85
N THR A 144 -2.48 -3.49 8.57
CA THR A 144 -2.79 -4.91 8.84
C THR A 144 -2.99 -5.17 10.33
N ALA A 145 -2.10 -4.63 11.18
CA ALA A 145 -2.19 -4.72 12.63
C ALA A 145 -3.46 -4.03 13.17
N LEU A 146 -3.70 -2.78 12.74
CA LEU A 146 -4.86 -1.99 13.12
C LEU A 146 -6.17 -2.70 12.78
N TRP A 147 -6.27 -3.26 11.57
CA TRP A 147 -7.45 -4.03 11.12
C TRP A 147 -7.64 -5.36 11.86
N SER A 148 -6.58 -5.88 12.46
CA SER A 148 -6.63 -7.07 13.29
C SER A 148 -6.85 -6.74 14.77
N GLY A 149 -7.08 -5.47 15.11
CA GLY A 149 -7.27 -5.00 16.50
C GLY A 149 -5.99 -4.98 17.32
N THR A 150 -4.82 -5.09 16.68
CA THR A 150 -3.53 -5.00 17.38
C THR A 150 -3.18 -3.53 17.61
N PRO A 151 -2.92 -3.10 18.86
CA PRO A 151 -2.56 -1.72 19.16
C PRO A 151 -1.19 -1.37 18.60
N ALA A 152 -0.96 -0.08 18.33
CA ALA A 152 0.35 0.43 17.96
C ALA A 152 1.32 0.33 19.15
N ASP A 153 2.54 -0.15 18.88
CA ASP A 153 3.62 -0.24 19.86
C ASP A 153 4.38 1.10 19.94
N PRO A 154 4.41 1.78 21.10
CA PRO A 154 5.18 3.02 21.27
C PRO A 154 6.70 2.83 21.12
N ASP A 155 7.22 1.63 21.38
CA ASP A 155 8.66 1.37 21.34
C ASP A 155 9.13 0.88 19.95
N GLY A 156 8.17 0.61 19.06
CA GLY A 156 8.42 0.30 17.66
C GLY A 156 8.63 1.52 16.75
N GLU A 157 8.75 1.21 15.46
CA GLU A 157 8.75 2.23 14.41
C GLU A 157 7.36 2.86 14.24
N ILE A 158 7.32 4.19 14.17
CA ILE A 158 6.07 4.94 14.03
C ILE A 158 5.75 5.13 12.53
N PRO A 159 4.69 4.50 12.01
CA PRO A 159 4.31 4.58 10.61
C PRO A 159 3.74 5.97 10.28
N SER A 160 3.98 6.45 9.06
CA SER A 160 3.50 7.75 8.57
C SER A 160 1.98 7.92 8.68
N MET A 161 1.19 6.84 8.58
CA MET A 161 -0.25 6.91 8.81
C MET A 161 -0.66 7.20 10.24
N LEU A 162 0.13 6.80 11.22
CA LEU A 162 -0.17 7.10 12.61
C LEU A 162 0.09 8.59 12.91
N VAL A 163 1.10 9.17 12.24
CA VAL A 163 1.29 10.64 12.19
C VAL A 163 0.08 11.32 11.57
N GLY A 164 -0.43 10.81 10.45
CA GLY A 164 -1.66 11.34 9.84
C GLY A 164 -2.90 11.26 10.75
N ALA A 165 -3.04 10.18 11.53
CA ALA A 165 -4.12 10.03 12.51
C ALA A 165 -4.00 11.03 13.66
N ALA A 166 -2.78 11.23 14.19
CA ALA A 166 -2.51 12.21 15.23
C ALA A 166 -2.68 13.65 14.73
N ALA A 167 -2.30 13.95 13.48
CA ALA A 167 -2.48 15.27 12.87
C ALA A 167 -3.94 15.76 12.84
N ALA A 168 -4.93 14.85 12.99
CA ALA A 168 -6.33 15.24 13.16
C ALA A 168 -6.59 16.03 14.47
N GLN A 169 -5.74 15.85 15.49
CA GLN A 169 -5.75 16.58 16.77
C GLN A 169 -4.70 17.70 16.83
N HIS A 170 -3.81 17.78 15.83
CA HIS A 170 -2.71 18.74 15.73
C HIS A 170 -2.75 19.46 14.37
N PRO A 171 -3.61 20.49 14.21
CA PRO A 171 -3.76 21.20 12.93
C PRO A 171 -2.48 21.86 12.42
N ASP A 172 -1.58 22.22 13.33
CA ASP A 172 -0.25 22.77 13.07
C ASP A 172 0.69 21.79 12.37
N TRP A 173 0.44 20.48 12.44
CA TRP A 173 1.22 19.45 11.73
C TRP A 173 0.85 19.32 10.25
N LEU A 174 -0.29 19.88 9.85
CA LEU A 174 -0.83 19.73 8.49
C LEU A 174 0.13 20.18 7.38
N PRO A 175 0.87 21.29 7.48
CA PRO A 175 1.81 21.70 6.43
C PRO A 175 2.88 20.63 6.17
N ALA A 176 3.51 20.11 7.23
CA ALA A 176 4.54 19.07 7.12
C ALA A 176 3.96 17.77 6.55
N PHE A 177 2.77 17.36 7.02
CA PHE A 177 2.12 16.15 6.54
C PHE A 177 1.65 16.28 5.07
N ARG A 178 1.21 17.47 4.64
CA ARG A 178 0.85 17.75 3.24
C ARG A 178 2.05 17.66 2.32
N ALA A 179 3.18 18.25 2.69
CA ALA A 179 4.41 18.15 1.90
C ALA A 179 4.85 16.68 1.72
N TYR A 180 4.72 15.87 2.77
CA TYR A 180 4.93 14.42 2.69
C TYR A 180 3.92 13.72 1.77
N LEU A 181 2.62 14.02 1.87
CA LEU A 181 1.59 13.42 1.02
C LEU A 181 1.79 13.77 -0.46
N ALA A 182 2.18 15.01 -0.74
CA ALA A 182 2.49 15.52 -2.08
C ALA A 182 3.82 14.99 -2.63
N MET A 183 4.60 14.26 -1.82
CA MET A 183 5.97 13.82 -2.14
C MET A 183 6.95 14.96 -2.41
N GLU A 184 6.65 16.17 -1.91
CA GLU A 184 7.55 17.34 -1.91
C GLU A 184 8.60 17.22 -0.80
N ALA A 185 8.30 16.43 0.24
CA ALA A 185 9.22 16.09 1.31
C ALA A 185 9.33 14.56 1.46
N LYS A 186 10.55 14.07 1.70
CA LYS A 186 10.85 12.64 1.90
C LYS A 186 10.25 12.13 3.22
N PRO A 187 10.06 10.80 3.40
CA PRO A 187 9.51 10.23 4.63
C PRO A 187 10.22 10.66 5.92
N ALA A 188 11.53 10.92 5.89
CA ALA A 188 12.30 11.40 7.05
C ALA A 188 11.85 12.78 7.55
N SER A 189 11.17 13.59 6.73
CA SER A 189 10.64 14.90 7.18
C SER A 189 9.59 14.77 8.30
N LEU A 190 9.03 13.57 8.50
CA LEU A 190 8.08 13.30 9.56
C LEU A 190 8.74 12.88 10.89
N ASP A 191 10.07 12.74 10.97
CA ASP A 191 10.76 12.25 12.17
C ASP A 191 10.43 13.04 13.46
N PRO A 192 10.36 14.39 13.44
CA PRO A 192 9.93 15.14 14.61
C PRO A 192 8.50 14.77 15.04
N LEU A 193 7.58 14.61 14.09
CA LEU A 193 6.19 14.24 14.38
C LEU A 193 6.08 12.79 14.86
N ARG A 194 6.94 11.88 14.37
CA ARG A 194 7.02 10.50 14.87
C ARG A 194 7.42 10.47 16.35
N ALA A 195 8.33 11.34 16.79
CA ALA A 195 8.71 11.45 18.18
C ALA A 195 7.53 11.93 19.07
N GLU A 196 6.77 12.92 18.60
CA GLU A 196 5.58 13.40 19.30
C GLU A 196 4.48 12.32 19.39
N VAL A 197 4.19 11.64 18.28
CA VAL A 197 3.24 10.51 18.26
C VAL A 197 3.65 9.41 19.23
N ARG A 198 4.95 9.11 19.32
CA ARG A 198 5.46 8.16 20.31
C ARG A 198 5.16 8.61 21.75
N ALA A 199 5.37 9.89 22.05
CA ALA A 199 5.03 10.45 23.36
C ALA A 199 3.53 10.34 23.64
N MET A 200 2.67 10.65 22.66
CA MET A 200 1.22 10.50 22.76
C MET A 200 0.82 9.05 23.08
N LEU A 201 1.38 8.06 22.36
CA LEU A 201 1.10 6.64 22.61
C LEU A 201 1.47 6.23 24.04
N ARG A 202 2.63 6.68 24.54
CA ARG A 202 3.09 6.41 25.91
C ARG A 202 2.19 7.10 26.96
N ALA A 203 1.65 8.27 26.64
CA ALA A 203 0.66 8.96 27.46
C ALA A 203 -0.77 8.37 27.37
N GLY A 204 -0.95 7.29 26.61
CA GLY A 204 -2.23 6.56 26.53
C GLY A 204 -3.12 6.95 25.36
N TRP A 205 -2.71 7.88 24.49
CA TRP A 205 -3.44 8.17 23.27
C TRP A 205 -3.49 6.94 22.37
N ARG A 206 -4.62 6.72 21.69
CA ARG A 206 -4.81 5.65 20.71
C ARG A 206 -5.53 6.21 19.48
N PRO A 207 -5.17 5.79 18.26
CA PRO A 207 -5.93 6.14 17.08
C PRO A 207 -7.35 5.55 17.18
N ALA A 208 -8.34 6.25 16.63
CA ALA A 208 -9.69 5.72 16.57
C ALA A 208 -9.71 4.41 15.74
N PRO A 209 -10.44 3.38 16.18
CA PRO A 209 -10.58 2.17 15.39
C PRO A 209 -11.24 2.49 14.04
N PRO A 210 -10.89 1.77 12.96
CA PRO A 210 -11.56 1.95 11.68
C PRO A 210 -13.07 1.72 11.84
N ALA A 211 -13.89 2.64 11.34
CA ALA A 211 -15.34 2.47 11.36
C ALA A 211 -15.77 1.37 10.37
N GLY A 212 -16.80 0.59 10.73
CA GLY A 212 -17.40 -0.44 9.90
C GLY A 212 -17.19 -1.85 10.43
N VAL A 213 -17.20 -2.82 9.52
CA VAL A 213 -16.97 -4.23 9.83
C VAL A 213 -15.51 -4.51 10.18
N SER A 214 -15.28 -5.47 11.07
CA SER A 214 -13.97 -6.03 11.36
C SER A 214 -13.38 -6.75 10.14
N ARG A 215 -12.06 -6.96 10.15
CA ARG A 215 -11.39 -7.76 9.12
C ARG A 215 -11.96 -9.17 9.03
N ALA A 216 -12.30 -9.79 10.16
CA ALA A 216 -12.86 -11.14 10.20
C ALA A 216 -14.23 -11.20 9.51
N GLU A 217 -15.12 -10.26 9.81
CA GLU A 217 -16.43 -10.14 9.18
C GLU A 217 -16.32 -9.88 7.68
N LEU A 218 -15.38 -9.03 7.26
CA LEU A 218 -15.17 -8.73 5.85
C LEU A 218 -14.61 -9.94 5.08
N VAL A 219 -13.64 -10.66 5.65
CA VAL A 219 -13.13 -11.92 5.07
C VAL A 219 -14.25 -12.95 4.98
N HIS A 220 -15.10 -13.05 6.00
CA HIS A 220 -16.26 -13.93 5.99
C HIS A 220 -17.24 -13.57 4.87
N ALA A 221 -17.60 -12.28 4.73
CA ALA A 221 -18.47 -11.78 3.67
C ALA A 221 -17.90 -12.03 2.26
N ILE A 222 -16.58 -11.84 2.07
CA ILE A 222 -15.91 -12.13 0.80
C ILE A 222 -15.99 -13.62 0.46
N ARG A 223 -15.78 -14.50 1.44
CA ARG A 223 -15.88 -15.96 1.25
C ARG A 223 -17.30 -16.36 0.85
N GLN A 224 -18.31 -15.91 1.60
CA GLN A 224 -19.73 -16.14 1.27
C GLN A 224 -20.10 -15.64 -0.13
N ALA A 225 -19.62 -14.45 -0.51
CA ALA A 225 -19.88 -13.88 -1.84
C ALA A 225 -19.17 -14.63 -2.97
N SER A 226 -18.14 -15.40 -2.67
CA SER A 226 -17.33 -16.14 -3.65
C SER A 226 -17.75 -17.59 -3.82
N ASP A 227 -18.46 -18.16 -2.84
CA ASP A 227 -19.03 -19.50 -2.95
C ASP A 227 -20.20 -19.49 -3.95
N ARG A 228 -20.10 -20.34 -4.99
CA ARG A 228 -21.18 -20.51 -5.97
C ARG A 228 -22.38 -21.23 -5.33
N PRO A 229 -23.62 -21.00 -5.82
CA PRO A 229 -24.80 -21.69 -5.33
C PRO A 229 -24.77 -23.22 -5.56
N ASP A 230 -23.85 -23.73 -6.40
CA ASP A 230 -23.69 -25.16 -6.71
C ASP A 230 -22.63 -25.87 -5.84
N GLY A 231 -22.02 -25.18 -4.86
CA GLY A 231 -21.02 -25.78 -3.96
C GLY A 231 -19.67 -26.13 -4.61
N THR A 232 -19.48 -25.84 -5.91
CA THR A 232 -18.24 -26.18 -6.60
C THR A 232 -17.16 -25.13 -6.34
N ARG A 233 -16.22 -25.47 -5.46
CA ARG A 233 -15.01 -24.66 -5.23
C ARG A 233 -14.14 -24.69 -6.48
N ARG A 234 -13.71 -23.53 -6.99
CA ARG A 234 -12.76 -23.48 -8.11
C ARG A 234 -11.46 -24.20 -7.69
N PRO A 235 -10.88 -25.10 -8.50
CA PRO A 235 -9.62 -25.73 -8.17
C PRO A 235 -8.55 -24.65 -7.96
N ARG A 236 -7.79 -24.79 -6.87
CA ARG A 236 -6.67 -23.90 -6.56
C ARG A 236 -5.66 -24.03 -7.69
N ALA A 237 -5.25 -22.92 -8.31
CA ALA A 237 -4.17 -22.95 -9.28
C ALA A 237 -2.93 -23.59 -8.63
N PRO A 238 -2.21 -24.49 -9.31
CA PRO A 238 -1.03 -25.12 -8.74
C PRO A 238 -0.05 -24.03 -8.33
N GLN A 239 0.41 -24.08 -7.08
CA GLN A 239 1.56 -23.29 -6.64
C GLN A 239 2.73 -23.70 -7.52
N ALA A 240 3.32 -22.75 -8.23
CA ALA A 240 4.59 -22.99 -8.92
C ALA A 240 5.59 -23.47 -7.85
N ALA A 241 6.06 -24.70 -8.01
CA ALA A 241 7.02 -25.30 -7.10
C ALA A 241 8.25 -24.39 -7.02
N GLU A 242 8.60 -23.97 -5.81
CA GLU A 242 9.94 -23.47 -5.50
C GLU A 242 10.90 -24.61 -5.83
N THR A 243 11.55 -24.52 -6.99
CA THR A 243 12.72 -25.34 -7.30
C THR A 243 13.83 -24.95 -6.33
N ALA A 244 13.96 -25.74 -5.27
CA ALA A 244 15.12 -25.74 -4.40
C ALA A 244 16.33 -26.24 -5.20
N THR A 245 17.12 -25.33 -5.75
CA THR A 245 18.51 -25.61 -6.11
C THR A 245 19.35 -25.59 -4.84
N GLY A 246 19.58 -26.78 -4.28
CA GLY A 246 20.63 -26.98 -3.28
C GLY A 246 22.02 -26.92 -3.93
N PRO A 247 23.07 -26.49 -3.20
CA PRO A 247 24.42 -26.45 -3.74
C PRO A 247 25.00 -27.87 -3.84
N ALA A 248 25.68 -28.14 -4.95
CA ALA A 248 26.68 -29.21 -5.09
C ALA A 248 28.07 -28.57 -5.07
#